data_AF-A0A933R6W7-F1
#
_entry.id   AF-A0A933R6W7-F1
#
_cell.length_a   1.000
_cell.length_b   1.000
_cell.length_c   1.000
_cell.angle_alpha   90.00
_cell.angle_beta   90.00
_cell.angle_gamma   90.00
#
_symmetry.space_group_name_H-M   'P 1'
#
loop_
_entity.id
_entity.type
_entity.pdbx_description
1 polymer ?
#
loop_
_entity_poly.entity_id
_entity_poly.type
_entity_poly.pdbx_seq_one_letter_code
_entity_poly.pdbx_strand_id
1 'polypeptide(L)'
;GVARAAIADALARRLGPDARIEILDTGVSDLGPLMAVLWLIAVVLLVMAGTNLLSTMLTSSREAARQAGVQLSVGFTPRQLIVQGAVAGAVLGFAATVVAVPLGLWTFRSLSDTVSTSLGVGPGWMPAPDPWSVVILVVSAWVAAAALGALAVARTVRRPAAELVRAE
;
A
#
# COMPACT_ATOMS: atom_id res chain seq x y z
N GLY A 1 27.20 -19.76 15.79
CA GLY A 1 27.72 -21.04 15.29
C GLY A 1 27.80 -22.07 16.40
N VAL A 2 28.80 -21.93 17.30
CA VAL A 2 29.15 -22.95 18.32
C VAL A 2 28.01 -23.31 19.29
N ALA A 3 27.20 -22.34 19.73
CA ALA A 3 26.08 -22.60 20.63
C ALA A 3 24.95 -23.43 19.99
N ARG A 4 24.70 -23.28 18.67
CA ARG A 4 23.67 -24.05 17.95
C ARG A 4 24.06 -25.52 17.82
N ALA A 5 25.33 -25.79 17.52
CA ALA A 5 25.87 -27.15 17.45
C ALA A 5 25.81 -27.86 18.81
N ALA A 6 26.17 -27.16 19.89
CA ALA A 6 26.10 -27.71 21.24
C ALA A 6 24.67 -28.05 21.69
N ILE A 7 23.68 -27.25 21.28
CA ILE A 7 22.26 -27.50 21.56
C ILE A 7 21.75 -28.70 20.74
N ALA A 8 22.12 -28.80 19.46
CA ALA A 8 21.76 -29.95 18.62
C ALA A 8 22.31 -31.28 19.18
N ASP A 9 23.58 -31.29 19.63
CA ASP A 9 24.21 -32.45 20.26
C ASP A 9 23.62 -32.81 21.62
N ALA A 10 23.17 -31.81 22.40
CA ALA A 10 22.49 -32.04 23.66
C ALA A 10 21.09 -32.64 23.45
N LEU A 11 20.41 -32.24 22.36
CA LEU A 11 19.07 -32.72 22.02
C LEU A 11 19.10 -34.12 21.42
N ALA A 12 20.07 -34.41 20.55
CA ALA A 12 20.30 -35.75 19.97
C ALA A 12 20.57 -36.81 21.05
N ARG A 13 21.32 -36.44 22.09
CA ARG A 13 21.61 -37.33 23.23
C ARG A 13 20.39 -37.60 24.13
N ARG A 14 19.39 -36.72 24.14
CA ARG A 14 18.19 -36.87 24.98
C ARG A 14 17.00 -37.53 24.27
N LEU A 15 16.90 -37.42 22.95
CA LEU A 15 15.74 -37.90 22.19
C LEU A 15 15.94 -39.29 21.57
N GLY A 16 17.15 -39.85 21.62
CA GLY A 16 17.45 -41.18 21.09
C GLY A 16 17.67 -41.19 19.57
N PRO A 17 18.22 -42.29 19.02
CA PRO A 17 18.68 -42.40 17.63
C PRO A 17 17.57 -42.29 16.57
N ASP A 18 16.29 -42.37 16.96
CA ASP A 18 15.14 -42.27 16.05
C ASP A 18 14.60 -40.84 15.91
N ALA A 19 15.15 -39.87 16.65
CA ALA A 19 14.73 -38.47 16.57
C ALA A 19 15.45 -37.74 15.42
N ARG A 20 14.73 -37.52 14.32
CA ARG A 20 15.21 -36.74 13.18
C ARG A 20 15.17 -35.25 13.52
N ILE A 21 16.31 -34.72 13.98
CA ILE A 21 16.48 -33.29 14.24
C ILE A 21 16.83 -32.62 12.92
N GLU A 22 15.82 -32.05 12.27
CA GLU A 22 16.00 -31.25 11.06
C GLU A 22 16.20 -29.79 11.47
N ILE A 23 17.45 -29.32 11.39
CA ILE A 23 17.77 -27.90 11.56
C ILE A 23 17.31 -27.21 10.28
N LEU A 24 16.10 -26.66 10.31
CA LEU A 24 15.56 -25.87 9.21
C LEU A 24 16.35 -24.56 9.12
N ASP A 25 17.48 -24.59 8.41
CA ASP A 25 18.29 -23.41 8.10
C ASP A 25 17.62 -22.72 6.89
N THR A 26 16.45 -22.12 7.10
CA THR A 26 15.84 -21.19 6.14
C THR A 26 16.65 -19.90 6.14
N GLY A 27 17.85 -19.98 5.57
CA GLY A 27 18.62 -18.81 5.20
C GLY A 27 17.73 -17.95 4.31
N VAL A 28 17.43 -16.74 4.75
CA VAL A 28 16.59 -15.72 4.07
C VAL A 28 17.00 -15.53 2.59
N SER A 29 18.22 -15.94 2.23
CA SER A 29 18.76 -16.03 0.87
C SER A 29 17.98 -16.92 -0.11
N ASP A 30 17.40 -18.05 0.31
CA ASP A 30 16.69 -18.97 -0.61
C ASP A 30 15.28 -18.48 -1.00
N LEU A 31 14.72 -17.54 -0.24
CA LEU A 31 13.41 -16.93 -0.51
C LEU A 31 13.50 -15.66 -1.36
N GLY A 32 14.70 -15.21 -1.72
CA GLY A 32 14.93 -14.00 -2.51
C GLY A 32 14.13 -13.95 -3.82
N PRO A 33 14.16 -15.01 -4.66
CA PRO A 33 13.39 -15.03 -5.92
C PRO A 33 11.88 -14.95 -5.69
N LEU A 34 11.35 -15.65 -4.69
CA LEU A 34 9.92 -15.62 -4.34
C LEU A 34 9.50 -14.21 -3.92
N MET A 35 10.27 -13.58 -3.04
CA MET A 35 10.00 -12.21 -2.58
C MET A 35 10.07 -11.20 -3.72
N ALA A 36 10.99 -11.38 -4.67
CA ALA A 36 11.08 -10.53 -5.86
C ALA A 36 9.81 -10.63 -6.72
N VAL A 37 9.27 -11.83 -6.92
CA VAL A 37 8.01 -12.03 -7.66
C VAL A 37 6.83 -11.41 -6.93
N LEU A 38 6.72 -11.60 -5.61
CA LEU A 38 5.66 -10.98 -4.81
C LEU A 38 5.73 -9.44 -4.86
N TRP A 39 6.94 -8.88 -4.82
CA TRP A 39 7.16 -7.45 -5.01
C TRP A 39 6.73 -6.97 -6.40
N LEU A 40 7.08 -7.72 -7.45
CA LEU A 40 6.66 -7.39 -8.81
C LEU A 40 5.13 -7.37 -8.93
N ILE A 41 4.44 -8.37 -8.36
CA ILE A 41 2.97 -8.41 -8.35
C ILE A 41 2.41 -7.19 -7.60
N ALA A 42 2.97 -6.85 -6.43
CA ALA A 42 2.53 -5.68 -5.67
C ALA A 42 2.70 -4.38 -6.47
N VAL A 43 3.82 -4.22 -7.19
CA VAL A 43 4.06 -3.07 -8.07
C VAL A 43 3.05 -3.03 -9.22
N VAL A 44 2.77 -4.16 -9.87
CA VAL A 44 1.77 -4.23 -10.94
C VAL A 44 0.38 -3.84 -10.42
N LEU A 45 -0.02 -4.35 -9.25
CA LEU A 45 -1.29 -3.97 -8.61
C LEU A 45 -1.33 -2.48 -8.28
N LEU A 46 -0.23 -1.91 -7.81
CA LEU A 46 -0.12 -0.47 -7.55
C LEU A 46 -0.30 0.36 -8.83
N VAL A 47 0.32 -0.07 -9.94
CA VAL A 47 0.17 0.57 -11.25
C VAL A 47 -1.27 0.45 -11.77
N MET A 48 -1.89 -0.72 -11.63
CA MET A 48 -3.30 -0.92 -11.98
C MET A 48 -4.22 -0.02 -11.18
N ALA A 49 -4.03 0.05 -9.86
CA ALA A 49 -4.80 0.93 -8.99
C ALA A 49 -4.63 2.41 -9.38
N GLY A 50 -3.39 2.85 -9.65
CA GLY A 50 -3.10 4.19 -10.13
C GLY A 50 -3.75 4.50 -11.49
N THR A 51 -3.74 3.55 -12.42
CA THR A 51 -4.37 3.68 -13.75
C THR A 51 -5.89 3.78 -13.64
N ASN A 52 -6.50 2.97 -12.78
CA ASN A 52 -7.94 3.03 -12.51
C ASN A 52 -8.32 4.38 -11.89
N LEU A 53 -7.54 4.85 -10.92
CA LEU A 53 -7.76 6.14 -10.27
C LEU A 53 -7.64 7.29 -11.27
N LEU A 54 -6.62 7.26 -12.14
CA LEU A 54 -6.43 8.26 -13.18
C LEU A 54 -7.60 8.24 -14.17
N SER A 55 -8.04 7.06 -14.60
CA SER A 55 -9.21 6.89 -15.47
C SER A 55 -10.48 7.48 -14.84
N THR A 56 -10.69 7.22 -13.55
CA THR A 56 -11.83 7.75 -12.80
C THR A 56 -11.77 9.28 -12.71
N MET A 57 -10.59 9.84 -12.43
CA MET A 57 -10.38 11.29 -12.36
C MET A 57 -10.61 11.98 -13.70
N LEU A 58 -10.20 11.35 -14.81
CA LEU A 58 -10.44 11.90 -16.15
C LEU A 58 -11.94 11.99 -16.43
N THR A 59 -12.70 10.97 -16.07
CA THR A 59 -14.16 10.95 -16.21
C THR A 59 -14.83 11.98 -15.29
N SER A 60 -14.39 12.13 -14.04
CA SER A 60 -14.96 13.08 -13.08
C SER A 60 -14.57 14.55 -13.33
N SER A 61 -13.53 14.79 -14.14
CA SER A 61 -13.02 16.14 -14.39
C SER A 61 -14.03 17.07 -15.06
N ARG A 62 -14.98 16.54 -15.85
CA ARG A 62 -16.00 17.35 -16.54
C ARG A 62 -16.93 18.04 -15.56
N GLU A 63 -17.43 17.32 -14.57
CA GLU A 63 -18.30 17.87 -13.52
C GLU A 63 -17.52 18.84 -12.62
N ALA A 64 -16.28 18.47 -12.28
CA ALA A 64 -15.39 19.33 -11.51
C ALA A 64 -15.07 20.65 -12.24
N ALA A 65 -14.99 20.66 -13.57
CA ALA A 65 -14.77 21.87 -14.37
C ALA A 65 -15.92 22.84 -14.26
N ARG A 66 -17.15 22.33 -14.35
CA ARG A 66 -18.36 23.14 -14.20
C ARG A 66 -18.42 23.76 -12.81
N GLN A 67 -18.18 22.98 -11.77
CA GLN A 67 -18.22 23.46 -10.38
C GLN A 67 -17.11 24.48 -10.09
N ALA A 68 -15.89 24.24 -10.57
CA ALA A 68 -14.78 25.19 -10.45
C ALA A 68 -15.07 26.52 -11.17
N GLY A 69 -15.67 26.46 -12.36
CA GLY A 69 -16.07 27.66 -13.11
C GLY A 69 -17.10 28.52 -12.36
N VAL A 70 -18.06 27.90 -11.68
CA VAL A 70 -19.03 28.60 -10.82
C VAL A 70 -18.36 29.25 -9.60
N GLN A 71 -17.40 28.57 -8.96
CA GLN A 71 -16.70 29.15 -7.81
C GLN A 71 -15.81 30.33 -8.22
N LEU A 72 -15.13 30.23 -9.38
CA LEU A 72 -14.33 31.32 -9.92
C LEU A 72 -15.20 32.54 -10.31
N SER A 73 -16.40 32.34 -10.85
CA SER A 73 -17.30 33.45 -11.21
C SER A 73 -17.84 34.22 -10.00
N VAL A 74 -17.91 33.56 -8.84
CA VAL A 74 -18.25 34.19 -7.54
C VAL A 74 -17.04 34.89 -6.91
N GLY A 75 -15.84 34.75 -7.48
CA GLY A 75 -14.63 35.46 -7.06
C GLY A 75 -13.60 34.63 -6.29
N PHE A 76 -13.73 33.28 -6.28
CA PHE A 76 -12.68 32.44 -5.70
C PHE A 76 -11.36 32.56 -6.47
N THR A 77 -10.25 32.40 -5.76
CA THR A 77 -8.93 32.35 -6.39
C THR A 77 -8.56 30.91 -6.79
N PRO A 78 -7.84 30.69 -7.91
CA PRO A 78 -7.39 29.36 -8.33
C PRO A 78 -6.59 28.60 -7.25
N ARG A 79 -5.84 29.32 -6.41
CA ARG A 79 -5.10 28.73 -5.28
C ARG A 79 -6.04 28.13 -4.22
N GLN A 80 -7.14 28.80 -3.90
CA GLN A 80 -8.13 28.27 -2.95
C GLN A 80 -8.75 26.97 -3.43
N LEU A 81 -9.03 26.85 -4.73
CA LEU A 81 -9.59 25.64 -5.32
C LEU A 81 -8.61 24.46 -5.26
N ILE A 82 -7.32 24.70 -5.57
CA ILE A 82 -6.29 23.66 -5.50
C ILE A 82 -6.11 23.17 -4.06
N VAL A 83 -6.11 24.08 -3.08
CA VAL A 83 -6.04 23.71 -1.65
C VAL A 83 -7.27 22.91 -1.24
N GLN A 84 -8.47 23.31 -1.68
CA GLN A 84 -9.68 22.54 -1.44
C GLN A 84 -9.61 21.12 -2.01
N GLY A 85 -9.08 20.98 -3.23
CA GLY A 85 -8.81 19.67 -3.85
C GLY A 85 -7.80 18.84 -3.05
N ALA A 86 -6.73 19.47 -2.55
CA ALA A 86 -5.74 18.81 -1.69
C ALA A 86 -6.36 18.27 -0.40
N VAL A 87 -7.19 19.09 0.27
CA VAL A 87 -7.88 18.71 1.51
C VAL A 87 -8.87 17.58 1.26
N ALA A 88 -9.67 17.65 0.19
CA ALA A 88 -10.58 16.57 -0.20
C ALA A 88 -9.82 15.26 -0.47
N GLY A 89 -8.72 15.33 -1.21
CA GLY A 89 -7.84 14.19 -1.46
C GLY A 89 -7.23 13.63 -0.17
N ALA A 90 -6.79 14.48 0.75
CA ALA A 90 -6.24 14.07 2.04
C ALA A 90 -7.30 13.35 2.91
N VAL A 91 -8.53 13.85 2.96
CA VAL A 91 -9.63 13.21 3.69
C VAL A 91 -10.00 11.85 3.11
N LEU A 92 -10.00 11.72 1.78
CA LEU A 92 -10.20 10.42 1.12
C LEU A 92 -9.04 9.47 1.40
N GLY A 93 -7.80 9.96 1.37
CA GLY A 93 -6.61 9.21 1.76
C GLY A 93 -6.68 8.71 3.20
N PHE A 94 -7.12 9.57 4.12
CA PHE A 94 -7.40 9.23 5.52
C PHE A 94 -8.37 8.05 5.59
N ALA A 95 -9.56 8.20 5.02
CA ALA A 95 -10.60 7.17 5.05
C ALA A 95 -10.11 5.84 4.44
N ALA A 96 -9.39 5.90 3.33
CA ALA A 96 -8.80 4.73 2.69
C ALA A 96 -7.80 4.01 3.62
N THR A 97 -6.89 4.75 4.26
CA THR A 97 -5.90 4.14 5.17
C THR A 97 -6.51 3.55 6.44
N VAL A 98 -7.57 4.16 6.97
CA VAL A 98 -8.31 3.65 8.13
C VAL A 98 -8.86 2.26 7.86
N VAL A 99 -9.26 1.95 6.63
CA VAL A 99 -9.78 0.64 6.25
C VAL A 99 -8.66 -0.29 5.76
N ALA A 100 -7.74 0.22 4.94
CA ALA A 100 -6.70 -0.58 4.30
C ALA A 100 -5.67 -1.14 5.29
N VAL A 101 -5.26 -0.36 6.29
CA VAL A 101 -4.27 -0.80 7.30
C VAL A 101 -4.77 -1.98 8.13
N PRO A 102 -5.94 -1.94 8.79
CA PRO A 102 -6.41 -3.09 9.55
C PRO A 102 -6.68 -4.29 8.67
N LEU A 103 -7.23 -4.09 7.47
CA LEU A 103 -7.48 -5.18 6.52
C LEU A 103 -6.18 -5.85 6.05
N GLY A 104 -5.15 -5.05 5.75
CA GLY A 104 -3.83 -5.54 5.36
C GLY A 104 -3.14 -6.32 6.49
N LEU A 105 -3.16 -5.78 7.71
CA LEU A 105 -2.58 -6.46 8.88
C LEU A 105 -3.33 -7.76 9.21
N TRP A 106 -4.65 -7.77 9.10
CA TRP A 106 -5.46 -8.97 9.31
C TRP A 106 -5.16 -10.05 8.27
N THR A 107 -5.05 -9.66 7.01
CA THR A 107 -4.68 -10.57 5.91
C THR A 107 -3.28 -11.13 6.10
N PHE A 108 -2.30 -10.28 6.45
CA PHE A 108 -0.93 -10.70 6.73
C PHE A 108 -0.88 -11.73 7.85
N ARG A 109 -1.53 -11.45 9.00
CA ARG A 109 -1.57 -12.39 10.13
C ARG A 109 -2.22 -13.72 9.76
N SER A 110 -3.37 -13.67 9.09
CA SER A 110 -4.09 -14.89 8.68
C SER A 110 -3.25 -15.77 7.74
N LEU A 111 -2.56 -15.14 6.78
CA LEU A 111 -1.69 -15.85 5.85
C LEU A 111 -0.44 -16.41 6.54
N SER A 112 0.21 -15.60 7.39
CA SER A 112 1.39 -16.01 8.17
C SER A 112 1.07 -17.15 9.13
N ASP A 113 -0.08 -17.13 9.80
CA ASP A 113 -0.50 -18.20 10.72
C ASP A 113 -0.79 -19.50 9.97
N THR A 114 -1.43 -19.40 8.79
CA THR A 114 -1.67 -20.57 7.93
C THR A 114 -0.36 -21.21 7.47
N VAL A 115 0.59 -20.39 7.00
CA VAL A 115 1.91 -20.86 6.57
C VAL A 115 2.69 -21.44 7.76
N SER A 116 2.71 -20.77 8.90
CA SER A 116 3.46 -21.23 10.09
C SER A 116 2.90 -22.54 10.66
N THR A 117 1.58 -22.74 10.59
CA THR A 117 0.92 -23.99 10.98
C THR A 117 1.27 -25.12 10.01
N SER A 118 1.31 -24.84 8.70
CA SER A 118 1.71 -25.84 7.69
C SER A 118 3.17 -26.28 7.81
N LEU A 119 4.03 -25.41 8.37
CA LEU A 119 5.44 -25.70 8.63
C LEU A 119 5.68 -26.35 10.02
N GLY A 120 4.64 -26.57 10.82
CA GLY A 120 4.73 -27.18 12.14
C GLY A 120 5.33 -26.29 13.24
N VAL A 121 5.51 -25.00 12.97
CA VAL A 121 6.16 -24.03 13.87
C VAL A 121 5.15 -23.35 14.82
N GLY A 122 3.85 -23.45 14.52
CA GLY A 122 2.75 -22.88 15.30
C GLY A 122 2.45 -21.40 14.96
N PRO A 123 1.28 -20.88 15.38
CA PRO A 123 0.84 -19.52 15.04
C PRO A 123 1.69 -18.44 15.75
N GLY A 124 1.79 -17.26 15.13
CA GLY A 124 2.48 -16.10 15.71
C GLY A 124 4.01 -16.09 15.62
N TRP A 125 4.62 -16.99 14.84
CA TRP A 125 6.08 -17.03 14.69
C TRP A 125 6.67 -15.87 13.87
N MET A 126 5.85 -15.29 12.99
CA MET A 126 6.27 -14.20 12.09
C MET A 126 6.02 -12.83 12.76
N PRO A 127 7.05 -12.00 12.99
CA PRO A 127 6.88 -10.69 13.61
C PRO A 127 5.94 -9.81 12.77
N ALA A 128 5.09 -9.03 13.46
CA ALA A 128 4.29 -8.02 12.77
C ALA A 128 5.20 -7.00 12.06
N PRO A 129 4.72 -6.36 10.97
CA PRO A 129 5.48 -5.30 10.30
C PRO A 129 5.89 -4.20 11.29
N ASP A 130 7.09 -3.66 11.12
CA ASP A 130 7.60 -2.58 11.95
C ASP A 130 6.62 -1.39 11.94
N PRO A 131 6.15 -0.89 13.09
CA PRO A 131 5.21 0.22 13.15
C PRO A 131 5.64 1.44 12.34
N TRP A 132 6.95 1.72 12.27
CA TRP A 132 7.46 2.84 11.50
C TRP A 132 7.23 2.69 9.99
N SER A 133 7.40 1.46 9.47
CA SER A 133 7.10 1.16 8.06
C SER A 133 5.63 1.41 7.71
N VAL A 134 4.72 1.08 8.63
CA VAL A 134 3.28 1.33 8.46
C VAL A 134 2.98 2.83 8.49
N VAL A 135 3.60 3.58 9.41
CA VAL A 135 3.45 5.04 9.47
C VAL A 135 3.95 5.70 8.19
N ILE A 136 5.14 5.32 7.70
CA ILE A 136 5.67 5.85 6.44
C ILE A 136 4.71 5.55 5.29
N LEU A 137 4.19 4.33 5.21
CA LEU A 137 3.24 3.93 4.17
C LEU A 137 1.97 4.79 4.23
N VAL A 138 1.37 4.95 5.41
CA VAL A 138 0.16 5.76 5.61
C VAL A 138 0.40 7.22 5.23
N VAL A 139 1.49 7.82 5.69
CA VAL A 139 1.84 9.21 5.38
C VAL A 139 2.07 9.37 3.88
N SER A 140 2.79 8.44 3.24
CA SER A 140 3.02 8.48 1.80
C SER A 140 1.71 8.38 1.00
N ALA A 141 0.77 7.54 1.44
CA ALA A 141 -0.54 7.38 0.82
C ALA A 141 -1.40 8.65 0.97
N TRP A 142 -1.37 9.31 2.12
CA TRP A 142 -2.07 10.59 2.32
C TRP A 142 -1.48 11.71 1.46
N VAL A 143 -0.15 11.82 1.43
CA VAL A 143 0.53 12.81 0.58
C VAL A 143 0.20 12.56 -0.89
N ALA A 144 0.21 11.30 -1.34
CA ALA A 144 -0.18 10.94 -2.69
C ALA A 144 -1.65 11.30 -2.99
N ALA A 145 -2.57 10.98 -2.07
CA ALA A 145 -3.99 11.29 -2.24
C ALA A 145 -4.25 12.81 -2.27
N ALA A 146 -3.60 13.57 -1.40
CA ALA A 146 -3.67 15.04 -1.37
C ALA A 146 -3.09 15.64 -2.66
N ALA A 147 -1.94 15.16 -3.11
CA ALA A 147 -1.32 15.60 -4.36
C ALA A 147 -2.22 15.30 -5.57
N LEU A 148 -2.84 14.13 -5.62
CA LEU A 148 -3.77 13.76 -6.68
C LEU A 148 -5.03 14.63 -6.67
N GLY A 149 -5.60 14.92 -5.50
CA GLY A 149 -6.74 15.84 -5.37
C GLY A 149 -6.40 17.26 -5.84
N ALA A 150 -5.22 17.77 -5.45
CA ALA A 150 -4.71 19.05 -5.91
C ALA A 150 -4.49 19.07 -7.43
N LEU A 151 -3.87 18.03 -7.98
CA LEU A 151 -3.59 17.89 -9.42
C LEU A 151 -4.87 17.80 -10.25
N ALA A 152 -5.89 17.11 -9.75
CA ALA A 152 -7.19 17.02 -10.40
C ALA A 152 -7.79 18.42 -10.59
N VAL A 153 -7.84 19.24 -9.54
CA VAL A 153 -8.35 20.62 -9.63
C VAL A 153 -7.43 21.51 -10.47
N ALA A 154 -6.12 21.40 -10.31
CA ALA A 154 -5.16 22.20 -11.07
C ALA A 154 -5.25 21.95 -12.58
N ARG A 155 -5.47 20.70 -13.02
CA ARG A 155 -5.67 20.36 -14.44
C ARG A 155 -6.96 20.96 -14.97
N THR A 156 -8.03 20.90 -14.18
CA THR A 156 -9.34 21.42 -14.53
C THR A 156 -9.32 22.94 -14.74
N VAL A 157 -8.70 23.68 -13.82
CA VAL A 157 -8.60 25.16 -13.90
C VAL A 157 -7.66 25.63 -15.03
N ARG A 158 -6.74 24.77 -15.50
CA ARG A 158 -5.81 25.09 -16.59
C ARG A 158 -6.38 24.86 -17.99
N ARG A 159 -7.50 24.16 -18.16
CA ARG A 159 -8.05 23.90 -19.50
C ARG A 159 -8.91 25.08 -19.97
N PRO A 160 -8.57 25.74 -21.09
CA PRO A 160 -9.37 26.82 -21.61
C PRO A 160 -10.70 26.28 -22.17
N ALA A 161 -11.80 26.99 -21.90
CA ALA A 161 -13.13 26.68 -22.42
C ALA A 161 -13.19 26.61 -23.96
N ALA A 162 -12.19 27.19 -24.65
CA ALA A 162 -12.07 27.18 -26.11
C ALA A 162 -11.77 25.80 -26.74
N GLU A 163 -11.16 24.86 -26.00
CA GLU A 163 -10.96 23.48 -26.51
C GLU A 163 -12.23 22.63 -26.43
N LEU A 164 -13.20 23.00 -25.57
CA LEU A 164 -14.44 22.25 -25.40
C LEU A 164 -15.47 22.52 -26.51
N VAL A 165 -15.36 23.66 -27.21
CA VAL A 165 -16.24 24.03 -28.34
C VAL A 165 -15.70 23.52 -29.68
N ARG A 166 -14.41 23.17 -29.78
CA ARG A 166 -13.79 22.70 -31.02
C ARG A 166 -13.90 21.18 -31.23
N ALA A 167 -14.50 20.47 -30.28
CA ALA A 167 -14.72 19.02 -30.35
C ALA A 167 -16.19 18.64 -30.60
N GLU A 168 -17.06 19.62 -30.79
CA GLU A 168 -18.38 19.45 -31.45
C GLU A 168 -18.22 19.76 -32.95
#